data_AF-A0AAE9Z3K2-F1
#
_entry.id   AF-A0AAE9Z3K2-F1
#
_cell.length_a   1.000
_cell.length_b   1.000
_cell.length_c   1.000
_cell.angle_alpha   90.00
_cell.angle_beta   90.00
_cell.angle_gamma   90.00
#
_symmetry.space_group_name_H-M   'P 1'
#
loop_
_entity.id
_entity.type
_entity.pdbx_description
1 polymer ?
#
loop_
_entity_poly.entity_id
_entity_poly.type
_entity_poly.pdbx_seq_one_letter_code
_entity_poly.pdbx_strand_id
1 'polypeptide(L)'
;MKYLKFMLPALALLASAPSFADFVFINGGKYIINEFATSTDTRRIAEFEIDGDDGQEITFDITAKVAGLGRIKPDIICEYNAGSTVCYTGDDPNINDFVYAVRMTATCVADDGSTVAIGQDTDDENIYTSQPIHDFRKEVTLTIDNTLVTGGKCDNMNIDIRGNLDVIEYVDLEVLIYEQF
;
A
#
# COMPACT_ATOMS: atom_id res chain seq x y z
N MET A 1 -53.51 -41.07 43.56
CA MET A 1 -53.53 -39.58 43.61
C MET A 1 -52.15 -39.11 44.05
N LYS A 2 -51.58 -37.98 43.63
CA LYS A 2 -51.92 -37.03 42.54
C LYS A 2 -50.60 -36.35 42.08
N TYR A 3 -50.60 -35.81 40.86
CA TYR A 3 -49.44 -35.29 40.12
C TYR A 3 -48.94 -33.88 40.55
N LEU A 4 -47.74 -33.50 40.04
CA LEU A 4 -47.19 -32.13 39.89
C LEU A 4 -46.87 -31.38 41.21
N LYS A 5 -46.05 -30.31 41.31
CA LYS A 5 -45.26 -29.42 40.39
C LYS A 5 -44.12 -28.80 41.26
N PHE A 6 -42.97 -28.25 40.85
CA PHE A 6 -42.24 -27.96 39.59
C PHE A 6 -40.85 -28.68 39.64
N MET A 7 -39.90 -28.68 38.69
CA MET A 7 -39.61 -27.93 37.44
C MET A 7 -38.84 -26.58 37.57
N LEU A 8 -37.52 -26.62 37.85
CA LEU A 8 -36.55 -25.57 37.44
C LEU A 8 -35.10 -26.13 37.27
N PRO A 9 -34.55 -26.24 36.05
CA PRO A 9 -33.13 -26.44 35.84
C PRO A 9 -32.41 -25.09 35.91
N ALA A 10 -31.45 -24.94 36.83
CA ALA A 10 -30.53 -23.79 36.82
C ALA A 10 -29.53 -23.97 35.67
N LEU A 11 -29.95 -23.59 34.46
CA LEU A 11 -29.13 -23.66 33.25
C LEU A 11 -28.00 -22.63 33.36
N ALA A 12 -26.88 -23.06 33.94
CA ALA A 12 -25.64 -22.31 33.95
C ALA A 12 -25.05 -22.25 32.54
N LEU A 13 -25.64 -21.37 31.71
CA LEU A 13 -24.95 -20.77 30.58
C LEU A 13 -23.76 -20.01 31.15
N LEU A 14 -22.63 -20.72 31.28
CA LEU A 14 -21.31 -20.12 31.21
C LEU A 14 -21.28 -19.40 29.87
N ALA A 15 -21.54 -18.10 29.89
CA ALA A 15 -21.31 -17.24 28.75
C ALA A 15 -19.80 -17.28 28.51
N SER A 16 -19.39 -18.11 27.54
CA SER A 16 -18.11 -17.97 26.87
C SER A 16 -18.15 -16.64 26.13
N ALA A 17 -17.88 -15.56 26.86
CA ALA A 17 -17.47 -14.32 26.24
C ALA A 17 -16.29 -14.69 25.32
N PRO A 18 -16.32 -14.31 24.03
CA PRO A 18 -15.11 -14.40 23.23
C PRO A 18 -14.10 -13.48 23.92
N SER A 19 -13.09 -14.07 24.53
CA SER A 19 -11.84 -13.36 24.73
C SER A 19 -11.34 -13.07 23.32
N PHE A 20 -11.55 -11.84 22.86
CA PHE A 20 -10.67 -11.26 21.87
C PHE A 20 -9.26 -11.50 22.39
N ALA A 21 -8.43 -12.21 21.64
CA ALA A 21 -7.05 -12.38 22.02
C ALA A 21 -6.42 -10.99 21.98
N ASP A 22 -6.01 -10.46 23.13
CA ASP A 22 -5.08 -9.35 23.16
C ASP A 22 -3.80 -9.87 22.48
N PHE A 23 -3.58 -9.46 21.23
CA PHE A 23 -2.45 -9.91 20.43
C PHE A 23 -1.14 -9.53 21.14
N VAL A 24 -0.49 -10.54 21.72
CA VAL A 24 0.80 -10.33 22.39
C VAL A 24 1.88 -10.30 21.32
N PHE A 25 2.23 -9.11 20.88
CA PHE A 25 3.36 -8.86 19.97
C PHE A 25 4.67 -9.29 20.64
N ILE A 26 5.02 -10.56 20.51
CA ILE A 26 6.36 -11.06 20.78
C ILE A 26 7.17 -10.79 19.49
N ASN A 27 8.28 -10.08 19.63
CA ASN A 27 9.23 -9.76 18.55
C ASN A 27 8.72 -8.89 17.36
N GLY A 28 7.59 -8.17 17.50
CA GLY A 28 7.11 -7.25 16.47
C GLY A 28 7.92 -5.94 16.35
N GLY A 29 8.13 -5.46 15.12
CA GLY A 29 8.90 -4.24 14.79
C GLY A 29 8.09 -3.25 13.95
N LYS A 30 8.24 -1.94 14.26
CA LYS A 30 7.67 -0.83 13.48
C LYS A 30 8.76 0.07 12.91
N TYR A 31 8.72 0.28 11.61
CA TYR A 31 9.66 1.07 10.83
C TYR A 31 8.94 2.28 10.21
N ILE A 32 9.55 3.46 10.30
CA ILE A 32 9.07 4.70 9.67
C ILE A 32 10.15 5.16 8.71
N ILE A 33 9.94 4.93 7.41
CA ILE A 33 10.99 5.07 6.40
C ILE A 33 11.04 6.53 5.91
N ASN A 34 12.13 7.21 6.26
CA ASN A 34 12.39 8.61 5.87
C ASN A 34 13.52 8.74 4.82
N GLU A 35 14.36 7.70 4.68
CA GLU A 35 15.44 7.65 3.70
C GLU A 35 15.21 6.46 2.76
N PHE A 36 15.42 6.66 1.46
CA PHE A 36 15.14 5.69 0.41
C PHE A 36 16.43 5.34 -0.35
N ALA A 37 16.72 4.05 -0.51
CA ALA A 37 17.88 3.53 -1.23
C ALA A 37 17.87 3.93 -2.73
N THR A 38 16.70 4.24 -3.28
CA THR A 38 16.55 4.93 -4.57
C THR A 38 15.44 5.97 -4.47
N SER A 39 15.71 7.17 -4.97
CA SER A 39 14.72 8.24 -5.13
C SER A 39 14.93 8.93 -6.48
N THR A 40 13.96 8.79 -7.38
CA THR A 40 13.87 9.49 -8.67
C THR A 40 12.48 10.08 -8.82
N ASP A 41 12.25 10.95 -9.80
CA ASP A 41 10.97 11.67 -9.93
C ASP A 41 9.75 10.74 -9.87
N THR A 42 9.80 9.57 -10.51
CA THR A 42 8.70 8.58 -10.56
C THR A 42 8.89 7.33 -9.69
N ARG A 43 9.91 7.24 -8.82
CA ARG A 43 10.18 6.02 -8.02
C ARG A 43 10.75 6.30 -6.63
N ARG A 44 10.37 5.46 -5.66
CA ARG A 44 11.06 5.29 -4.37
C ARG A 44 11.32 3.80 -4.13
N ILE A 45 12.46 3.46 -3.53
CA ILE A 45 12.73 2.10 -3.03
C ILE A 45 13.21 2.21 -1.58
N ALA A 46 12.54 1.51 -0.68
CA ALA A 46 12.99 1.28 0.69
C ALA A 46 13.62 -0.11 0.80
N GLU A 47 14.76 -0.21 1.47
CA GLU A 47 15.52 -1.45 1.70
C GLU A 47 15.98 -1.46 3.16
N PHE A 48 15.64 -2.51 3.92
CA PHE A 48 16.04 -2.66 5.33
C PHE A 48 16.09 -4.13 5.77
N GLU A 49 17.02 -4.44 6.66
CA GLU A 49 17.15 -5.74 7.33
C GLU A 49 15.95 -5.97 8.27
N ILE A 50 15.52 -7.23 8.41
CA ILE A 50 14.44 -7.65 9.31
C ILE A 50 14.80 -8.98 9.99
N ASP A 51 14.56 -9.08 11.30
CA ASP A 51 14.66 -10.34 12.05
C ASP A 51 13.33 -11.10 11.93
N GLY A 52 13.31 -12.28 11.28
CA GLY A 52 12.14 -13.14 11.19
C GLY A 52 12.49 -14.62 11.38
N ASP A 53 11.75 -15.34 12.22
CA ASP A 53 12.13 -16.69 12.66
C ASP A 53 11.88 -17.81 11.63
N ASP A 54 12.59 -18.92 11.84
CA ASP A 54 12.79 -20.04 10.90
C ASP A 54 11.57 -20.98 10.80
N GLY A 55 10.44 -20.44 10.36
CA GLY A 55 9.20 -21.18 10.08
C GLY A 55 7.91 -20.63 10.72
N GLN A 56 7.94 -19.46 11.33
CA GLN A 56 6.75 -18.82 11.90
C GLN A 56 5.85 -18.16 10.85
N GLU A 57 4.62 -17.83 11.25
CA GLU A 57 3.65 -17.06 10.45
C GLU A 57 3.80 -15.57 10.75
N ILE A 58 4.27 -14.81 9.76
CA ILE A 58 4.62 -13.39 9.88
C ILE A 58 3.54 -12.55 9.20
N THR A 59 3.01 -11.58 9.91
CA THR A 59 2.10 -10.54 9.39
C THR A 59 2.91 -9.30 9.01
N PHE A 60 2.57 -8.74 7.85
CA PHE A 60 3.10 -7.50 7.31
C PHE A 60 1.94 -6.54 7.07
N ASP A 61 1.93 -5.43 7.80
CA ASP A 61 1.05 -4.27 7.55
C ASP A 61 1.94 -3.12 7.05
N ILE A 62 1.81 -2.81 5.76
CA ILE A 62 2.61 -1.81 5.05
C ILE A 62 1.65 -0.76 4.51
N THR A 63 1.76 0.47 5.01
CA THR A 63 0.96 1.62 4.55
C THR A 63 1.88 2.68 3.96
N ALA A 64 1.60 3.10 2.72
CA ALA A 64 2.31 4.18 2.04
C ALA A 64 1.34 5.25 1.54
N LYS A 65 1.42 6.47 2.07
CA LYS A 65 0.81 7.63 1.42
C LYS A 65 1.79 8.20 0.42
N VAL A 66 1.37 8.39 -0.83
CA VAL A 66 2.22 8.90 -1.91
C VAL A 66 1.59 10.14 -2.49
N ALA A 67 2.28 11.27 -2.35
CA ALA A 67 1.81 12.58 -2.81
C ALA A 67 2.74 13.18 -3.89
N GLY A 68 2.16 13.88 -4.86
CA GLY A 68 2.92 14.50 -5.93
C GLY A 68 2.07 15.06 -7.07
N LEU A 69 2.71 15.31 -8.20
CA LEU A 69 2.11 15.90 -9.40
C LEU A 69 1.76 14.82 -10.43
N GLY A 70 0.50 14.80 -10.84
CA GLY A 70 0.05 14.05 -12.02
C GLY A 70 0.28 14.83 -13.32
N ARG A 71 -0.04 14.21 -14.46
CA ARG A 71 0.18 14.78 -15.80
C ARG A 71 -1.06 14.67 -16.68
N ILE A 72 -1.26 15.62 -17.60
CA ILE A 72 -2.31 15.50 -18.63
C ILE A 72 -1.80 14.62 -19.78
N LYS A 73 -2.66 13.69 -20.19
CA LYS A 73 -2.57 12.93 -21.44
C LYS A 73 -3.67 13.34 -22.43
N PRO A 74 -3.44 13.08 -23.73
CA PRO A 74 -2.10 12.91 -24.31
C PRO A 74 -1.28 14.18 -24.07
N ASP A 75 0.05 14.06 -23.99
CA ASP A 75 0.92 15.19 -23.64
C ASP A 75 0.63 16.39 -24.58
N ILE A 76 0.45 17.59 -24.03
CA ILE A 76 -0.01 18.75 -24.81
C ILE A 76 1.11 19.17 -25.79
N ILE A 77 0.92 18.89 -27.09
CA ILE A 77 1.88 19.23 -28.13
C ILE A 77 1.69 20.69 -28.52
N CYS A 78 2.59 21.56 -28.07
CA CYS A 78 2.63 22.96 -28.43
C CYS A 78 3.61 23.23 -29.57
N GLU A 79 3.09 23.45 -30.78
CA GLU A 79 3.89 23.92 -31.93
C GLU A 79 3.95 25.46 -31.97
N TYR A 80 5.09 26.01 -32.37
CA TYR A 80 5.23 27.44 -32.63
C TYR A 80 5.12 27.73 -34.13
N ASN A 81 3.95 28.22 -34.56
CA ASN A 81 3.64 28.51 -35.95
C ASN A 81 3.32 30.00 -36.16
N ALA A 82 3.98 30.61 -37.16
CA ALA A 82 3.73 31.96 -37.66
C ALA A 82 3.71 33.10 -36.60
N GLY A 83 4.43 32.94 -35.48
CA GLY A 83 4.45 33.92 -34.38
C GLY A 83 3.49 33.63 -33.23
N SER A 84 2.81 32.49 -33.26
CA SER A 84 1.86 32.04 -32.24
C SER A 84 2.16 30.61 -31.79
N THR A 85 1.95 30.32 -30.51
CA THR A 85 1.97 28.94 -30.00
C THR A 85 0.59 28.32 -30.18
N VAL A 86 0.51 27.22 -30.90
CA VAL A 86 -0.72 26.42 -31.11
C VAL A 86 -0.52 25.09 -30.38
N CYS A 87 -1.31 24.86 -29.34
CA CYS A 87 -1.24 23.64 -28.53
C CYS A 87 -2.42 22.72 -28.86
N TYR A 88 -2.15 21.43 -29.00
CA TYR A 88 -3.14 20.40 -29.30
C TYR A 88 -2.87 19.09 -28.54
N THR A 89 -3.93 18.40 -28.15
CA THR A 89 -3.92 17.00 -27.71
C THR A 89 -4.19 16.10 -28.92
N GLY A 90 -3.55 14.93 -28.97
CA GLY A 90 -3.48 14.10 -30.18
C GLY A 90 -4.81 13.58 -30.74
N ASP A 91 -5.74 13.17 -29.87
CA ASP A 91 -6.94 12.40 -30.28
C ASP A 91 -8.29 13.07 -29.93
N ASP A 92 -8.37 13.91 -28.89
CA ASP A 92 -9.52 14.80 -28.65
C ASP A 92 -9.06 16.15 -28.04
N PRO A 93 -9.26 17.30 -28.72
CA PRO A 93 -8.91 18.63 -28.21
C PRO A 93 -9.79 19.14 -27.05
N ASN A 94 -10.81 18.39 -26.64
CA ASN A 94 -11.79 18.78 -25.61
C ASN A 94 -11.78 17.86 -24.38
N ILE A 95 -10.83 16.93 -24.26
CA ILE A 95 -10.70 16.03 -23.10
C ILE A 95 -9.29 16.09 -22.55
N ASN A 96 -9.17 16.44 -21.28
CA ASN A 96 -7.98 16.22 -20.47
C ASN A 96 -8.11 14.84 -19.80
N ASP A 97 -7.21 13.92 -20.11
CA ASP A 97 -6.98 12.68 -19.35
C ASP A 97 -5.88 12.96 -18.32
N PHE A 98 -6.23 13.47 -17.14
CA PHE A 98 -5.25 13.66 -16.07
C PHE A 98 -4.94 12.32 -15.41
N VAL A 99 -3.65 12.00 -15.36
CA VAL A 99 -3.15 10.73 -14.85
C VAL A 99 -2.29 10.94 -13.61
N TYR A 100 -2.74 10.32 -12.51
CA TYR A 100 -2.00 10.13 -11.28
C TYR A 100 -2.30 8.72 -10.76
N ALA A 101 -1.43 7.76 -11.11
CA ALA A 101 -1.55 6.37 -10.66
C ALA A 101 -0.25 5.93 -9.99
N VAL A 102 -0.33 5.24 -8.86
CA VAL A 102 0.83 4.76 -8.12
C VAL A 102 0.66 3.29 -7.75
N ARG A 103 1.74 2.53 -7.85
CA ARG A 103 1.82 1.12 -7.43
C ARG A 103 2.87 0.96 -6.33
N MET A 104 2.55 0.17 -5.31
CA MET A 104 3.48 -0.37 -4.33
C MET A 104 3.69 -1.86 -4.57
N THR A 105 4.88 -2.38 -4.28
CA THR A 105 5.16 -3.83 -4.28
C THR A 105 6.19 -4.12 -3.21
N ALA A 106 5.90 -5.09 -2.33
CA ALA A 106 6.75 -5.49 -1.22
C ALA A 106 7.24 -6.93 -1.42
N THR A 107 8.53 -7.13 -1.25
CA THR A 107 9.20 -8.44 -1.40
C THR A 107 10.28 -8.60 -0.34
N CYS A 108 10.32 -9.76 0.31
CA CYS A 108 11.50 -10.19 1.04
C CYS A 108 12.55 -10.78 0.09
N VAL A 109 13.81 -10.60 0.48
CA VAL A 109 14.98 -11.29 -0.06
C VAL A 109 15.66 -12.03 1.10
N ALA A 110 16.13 -13.24 0.83
CA ALA A 110 16.89 -14.05 1.76
C ALA A 110 18.40 -14.04 1.43
N ASP A 111 19.24 -14.40 2.40
CA ASP A 111 20.70 -14.52 2.25
C ASP A 111 21.13 -15.54 1.16
N ASP A 112 20.29 -16.53 0.84
CA ASP A 112 20.51 -17.46 -0.28
C ASP A 112 20.13 -16.87 -1.66
N GLY A 113 19.67 -15.61 -1.70
CA GLY A 113 19.22 -14.90 -2.89
C GLY A 113 17.82 -15.29 -3.37
N SER A 114 17.09 -16.15 -2.65
CA SER A 114 15.68 -16.41 -2.94
C SER A 114 14.80 -15.22 -2.50
N THR A 115 13.61 -15.11 -3.10
CA THR A 115 12.71 -13.98 -2.89
C THR A 115 11.30 -14.47 -2.58
N VAL A 116 10.62 -13.78 -1.66
CA VAL A 116 9.24 -14.05 -1.27
C VAL A 116 8.41 -12.80 -1.55
N ALA A 117 7.35 -12.94 -2.32
CA ALA A 117 6.42 -11.84 -2.58
C ALA A 117 5.51 -11.64 -1.37
N ILE A 118 5.59 -10.46 -0.75
CA ILE A 118 4.77 -10.11 0.42
C ILE A 118 3.44 -9.51 -0.05
N GLY A 119 3.48 -8.63 -1.04
CA GLY A 119 2.26 -8.13 -1.68
C GLY A 119 2.49 -7.05 -2.73
N GLN A 120 1.40 -6.55 -3.28
CA GLN A 120 1.37 -5.40 -4.16
C GLN A 120 0.03 -4.69 -4.00
N ASP A 121 0.03 -3.37 -4.18
CA ASP A 121 -1.19 -2.56 -4.20
C ASP A 121 -1.06 -1.47 -5.28
N THR A 122 -2.19 -0.94 -5.77
CA THR A 122 -2.22 0.09 -6.83
C THR A 122 -3.50 0.91 -6.73
N ASP A 123 -3.34 2.23 -6.64
CA ASP A 123 -4.41 3.20 -6.49
C ASP A 123 -4.19 4.38 -7.48
N ASP A 124 -5.28 5.03 -7.89
CA ASP A 124 -5.23 6.14 -8.84
C ASP A 124 -6.32 7.20 -8.64
N GLU A 125 -5.90 8.44 -8.89
CA GLU A 125 -6.73 9.65 -8.85
C GLU A 125 -6.85 10.23 -10.28
N ASN A 126 -7.04 9.35 -11.27
CA ASN A 126 -7.16 9.72 -12.67
C ASN A 126 -8.48 10.48 -12.95
N ILE A 127 -8.44 11.52 -13.77
CA ILE A 127 -9.60 12.38 -14.08
C ILE A 127 -9.76 12.57 -15.58
N TYR A 128 -10.90 12.12 -16.11
CA TYR A 128 -11.36 12.39 -17.47
C TYR A 128 -12.33 13.57 -17.46
N THR A 129 -11.93 14.72 -18.02
CA THR A 129 -12.75 15.94 -17.98
C THR A 129 -12.55 16.86 -19.17
N SER A 130 -13.60 17.56 -19.59
CA SER A 130 -13.54 18.63 -20.59
C SER A 130 -13.27 20.02 -20.01
N GLN A 131 -13.10 20.13 -18.69
CA GLN A 131 -12.71 21.37 -18.05
C GLN A 131 -11.17 21.43 -17.90
N PRO A 132 -10.55 22.61 -18.00
CA PRO A 132 -9.13 22.77 -17.69
C PRO A 132 -8.83 22.34 -16.26
N ILE A 133 -7.76 21.57 -16.08
CA ILE A 133 -7.22 21.21 -14.76
C ILE A 133 -6.15 22.25 -14.38
N HIS A 134 -6.24 22.75 -13.15
CA HIS A 134 -5.37 23.79 -12.61
C HIS A 134 -4.59 23.36 -11.37
N ASP A 135 -5.03 22.30 -10.70
CA ASP A 135 -4.26 21.64 -9.66
C ASP A 135 -3.92 20.23 -10.13
N PHE A 136 -2.63 19.91 -10.11
CA PHE A 136 -2.06 18.63 -10.52
C PHE A 136 -1.67 17.79 -9.31
N ARG A 137 -1.78 18.34 -8.08
CA ARG A 137 -1.46 17.62 -6.85
C ARG A 137 -2.50 16.57 -6.54
N LYS A 138 -2.02 15.39 -6.19
CA LYS A 138 -2.79 14.27 -5.66
C LYS A 138 -2.01 13.56 -4.57
N GLU A 139 -2.74 12.83 -3.75
CA GLU A 139 -2.24 11.89 -2.76
C GLU A 139 -3.08 10.62 -2.90
N VAL A 140 -2.44 9.45 -2.88
CA VAL A 140 -3.08 8.13 -2.80
C VAL A 140 -2.54 7.38 -1.59
N THR A 141 -3.33 6.45 -1.03
CA THR A 141 -2.91 5.62 0.11
C THR A 141 -2.91 4.16 -0.31
N LEU A 142 -1.72 3.56 -0.33
CA LEU A 142 -1.49 2.17 -0.72
C LEU A 142 -1.29 1.32 0.54
N THR A 143 -1.93 0.15 0.59
CA THR A 143 -1.91 -0.75 1.75
C THR A 143 -1.63 -2.19 1.34
N ILE A 144 -0.67 -2.83 2.00
CA ILE A 144 -0.46 -4.29 1.93
C ILE A 144 -0.61 -4.81 3.36
N ASP A 145 -1.76 -5.41 3.65
CA ASP A 145 -1.98 -6.32 4.77
C ASP A 145 -1.87 -7.75 4.23
N ASN A 146 -0.86 -8.49 4.68
CA ASN A 146 -0.73 -9.91 4.35
C ASN A 146 -0.04 -10.70 5.48
N THR A 147 -0.49 -11.94 5.69
CA THR A 147 0.06 -12.86 6.67
C THR A 147 0.52 -14.13 5.97
N LEU A 148 1.79 -14.53 6.16
CA LEU A 148 2.36 -15.71 5.50
C LEU A 148 3.50 -16.35 6.29
N VAL A 149 3.64 -17.67 6.15
CA VAL A 149 4.85 -18.39 6.56
C VAL A 149 5.94 -18.18 5.51
N THR A 150 6.99 -17.46 5.90
CA THR A 150 8.14 -17.14 5.03
C THR A 150 9.10 -18.32 4.91
N GLY A 151 9.22 -19.13 5.97
CA GLY A 151 10.07 -20.31 6.04
C GLY A 151 11.57 -19.99 6.11
N GLY A 152 11.96 -19.00 6.92
CA GLY A 152 13.36 -18.56 7.05
C GLY A 152 13.89 -17.84 5.81
N LYS A 153 13.05 -17.02 5.17
CA LYS A 153 13.33 -16.37 3.87
C LYS A 153 12.93 -14.90 3.81
N CYS A 154 13.07 -14.21 4.93
CA CYS A 154 12.80 -12.78 5.10
C CYS A 154 13.91 -12.18 5.96
N ASP A 155 15.06 -11.95 5.34
CA ASP A 155 16.22 -11.34 5.99
C ASP A 155 16.32 -9.84 5.63
N ASN A 156 15.90 -9.49 4.41
CA ASN A 156 15.87 -8.12 3.89
C ASN A 156 14.51 -7.81 3.25
N MET A 157 13.86 -6.74 3.69
CA MET A 157 12.64 -6.19 3.09
C MET A 157 12.97 -5.19 1.98
N ASN A 158 12.35 -5.34 0.81
CA ASN A 158 12.39 -4.38 -0.29
C ASN A 158 10.96 -3.90 -0.61
N ILE A 159 10.74 -2.58 -0.63
CA ILE A 159 9.45 -1.96 -0.98
C ILE A 159 9.68 -0.97 -2.11
N ASP A 160 9.11 -1.27 -3.28
CA ASP A 160 9.25 -0.52 -4.52
C ASP A 160 7.94 0.22 -4.85
N ILE A 161 7.99 1.55 -4.76
CA ILE A 161 6.87 2.46 -5.04
C ILE A 161 7.14 3.15 -6.38
N ARG A 162 6.23 2.97 -7.35
CA ARG A 162 6.37 3.47 -8.73
C ARG A 162 5.15 4.28 -9.16
N GLY A 163 5.39 5.48 -9.65
CA GLY A 163 4.37 6.38 -10.19
C GLY A 163 4.27 6.34 -11.72
N ASN A 164 3.05 6.31 -12.24
CA ASN A 164 2.69 6.73 -13.59
C ASN A 164 2.03 8.12 -13.48
N LEU A 165 2.88 9.14 -13.33
CA LEU A 165 2.56 10.53 -12.99
C LEU A 165 3.72 11.41 -13.51
N ASP A 166 3.83 12.68 -13.09
CA ASP A 166 4.98 13.54 -13.40
C ASP A 166 6.10 13.38 -12.37
N VAL A 167 5.84 13.76 -11.10
CA VAL A 167 6.79 13.62 -9.99
C VAL A 167 6.11 13.26 -8.66
N ILE A 168 6.69 12.31 -7.93
CA ILE A 168 6.42 12.03 -6.52
C ILE A 168 7.12 13.12 -5.69
N GLU A 169 6.35 14.04 -5.08
CA GLU A 169 6.88 15.07 -4.19
C GLU A 169 7.22 14.48 -2.80
N TYR A 170 6.40 13.56 -2.28
CA TYR A 170 6.52 13.02 -0.92
C TYR A 170 6.00 11.58 -0.80
N VAL A 171 6.55 10.84 0.17
CA VAL A 171 6.06 9.52 0.61
C VAL A 171 6.12 9.44 2.13
N ASP A 172 5.00 9.05 2.74
CA ASP A 172 4.88 8.66 4.15
C ASP A 172 4.77 7.12 4.19
N LEU A 173 5.87 6.43 4.50
CA LEU A 173 5.94 4.95 4.49
C LEU A 173 6.10 4.41 5.91
N GLU A 174 5.05 3.75 6.38
CA GLU A 174 5.01 3.01 7.63
C GLU A 174 4.96 1.50 7.36
N VAL A 175 5.77 0.75 8.08
CA VAL A 175 5.81 -0.72 8.02
C VAL A 175 5.75 -1.29 9.43
N LEU A 176 4.81 -2.19 9.67
CA LEU A 176 4.64 -2.96 10.89
C LEU A 176 4.77 -4.45 10.54
N ILE A 177 5.66 -5.15 11.23
CA ILE A 177 5.93 -6.58 11.03
C ILE A 177 5.81 -7.28 12.38
N TYR A 178 5.10 -8.40 12.44
CA TYR A 178 4.94 -9.18 13.68
C TYR A 178 4.65 -10.65 13.43
N GLU A 179 5.08 -11.48 14.38
CA GLU A 179 4.85 -12.92 14.40
C GLU A 179 3.53 -13.24 15.15
N GLN A 180 2.82 -14.30 14.73
CA GLN A 180 1.65 -14.83 15.46
C GLN A 180 1.98 -16.18 16.12
N PHE A 181 1.68 -16.31 17.42
CA PHE A 181 2.00 -17.45 18.31
C PHE A 181 0.75 -18.10 18.91
#